data_AF-A0A7X7L639-F1
#
_entry.id   AF-A0A7X7L639-F1
#
_cell.length_a   1.000
_cell.length_b   1.000
_cell.length_c   1.000
_cell.angle_alpha   90.00
_cell.angle_beta   90.00
_cell.angle_gamma   90.00
#
_symmetry.space_group_name_H-M   'P 1'
#
loop_
_entity.id
_entity.type
_entity.pdbx_description
1 polymer ?
#
loop_
_entity_poly.entity_id
_entity_poly.type
_entity_poly.pdbx_seq_one_letter_code
_entity_poly.pdbx_strand_id
1 'polypeptide(L)'
;MTEKQAKRIFKKFNNASDVIRCPNGKANTKKLLHSYARAAVNLYGIISCNELIDIFNKQNNEHIDYKDIYTFLLPLVLKEGWYCFYKHYIVHYSFFTDFEQADYLLEIQSEKPRYIPDRSTFLQYADEYYTDNDNLLNIYLYISDHFGRTKHIYQIFNEIEEYIMYSNDIGGLTDILQKIDFMVDDEKQIQDFINMITDAKNNTRIWENKGYTPIELCDIMKEQNKKIIKFPVYEKRKIERNELCPCGSGKKYKNCCSVFEDKKEAQLSSEECREFYEMWYGLLSFVNDKKNILNIRITTDYPNNINDVKLHKVREVLWSNPELI
;
A
#
# COMPACT_ATOMS: atom_id res chain seq x y z
N MET A 1 8.06 -4.78 -21.21
CA MET A 1 9.34 -4.22 -21.75
C MET A 1 10.25 -5.26 -22.48
N THR A 2 11.24 -4.84 -23.32
CA THR A 2 12.30 -5.74 -23.88
C THR A 2 13.54 -5.88 -22.99
N GLU A 3 14.25 -7.02 -23.05
CA GLU A 3 15.48 -7.27 -22.25
C GLU A 3 16.57 -6.19 -22.45
N LYS A 4 16.73 -5.69 -23.69
CA LYS A 4 17.69 -4.63 -24.00
C LYS A 4 17.33 -3.30 -23.32
N GLN A 5 16.04 -2.98 -23.23
CA GLN A 5 15.56 -1.81 -22.50
C GLN A 5 15.78 -1.99 -21.00
N ALA A 6 15.47 -3.16 -20.44
CA ALA A 6 15.66 -3.47 -19.02
C ALA A 6 17.13 -3.33 -18.60
N LYS A 7 18.06 -3.89 -19.38
CA LYS A 7 19.51 -3.73 -19.18
C LYS A 7 19.96 -2.27 -19.22
N ARG A 8 19.35 -1.46 -20.09
CA ARG A 8 19.66 -0.01 -20.17
C ARG A 8 19.17 0.73 -18.93
N ILE A 9 17.97 0.40 -18.42
CA ILE A 9 17.43 0.97 -17.18
C ILE A 9 18.30 0.57 -15.99
N PHE A 10 18.65 -0.70 -15.86
CA PHE A 10 19.54 -1.19 -14.79
C PHE A 10 20.85 -0.39 -14.76
N LYS A 11 21.54 -0.29 -15.91
CA LYS A 11 22.81 0.46 -16.01
C LYS A 11 22.67 1.95 -15.71
N LYS A 12 21.52 2.56 -16.04
CA LYS A 12 21.24 3.98 -15.78
C LYS A 12 21.22 4.27 -14.28
N PHE A 13 20.66 3.38 -13.47
CA PHE A 13 20.50 3.58 -12.03
C PHE A 13 21.55 2.89 -11.17
N ASN A 14 22.36 2.00 -11.76
CA ASN A 14 23.37 1.21 -11.05
C ASN A 14 24.71 1.30 -11.78
N ASN A 15 25.26 2.52 -11.84
CA ASN A 15 26.45 2.77 -12.64
C ASN A 15 27.72 2.32 -11.90
N ALA A 16 28.47 1.40 -12.50
CA ALA A 16 29.71 0.88 -11.92
C ALA A 16 30.79 1.94 -11.67
N SER A 17 30.78 3.07 -12.40
CA SER A 17 31.71 4.17 -12.15
C SER A 17 31.48 4.88 -10.82
N ASP A 18 30.28 4.75 -10.24
CA ASP A 18 29.92 5.43 -9.00
C ASP A 18 30.29 4.61 -7.75
N VAL A 19 30.90 3.43 -7.95
CA VAL A 19 31.37 2.57 -6.88
C VAL A 19 32.51 3.26 -6.14
N ILE A 20 32.26 3.62 -4.89
CA ILE A 20 33.26 4.19 -3.98
C ILE A 20 33.64 3.13 -2.94
N ARG A 21 34.89 3.18 -2.48
CA ARG A 21 35.37 2.32 -1.39
C ARG A 21 34.56 2.59 -0.12
N CYS A 22 34.12 1.53 0.55
CA CYS A 22 33.46 1.62 1.86
C CYS A 22 34.36 2.39 2.85
N PRO A 23 33.85 3.43 3.52
CA PRO A 23 34.60 4.17 4.54
C PRO A 23 35.14 3.25 5.64
N ASN A 24 36.32 3.58 6.16
CA ASN A 24 36.93 2.81 7.25
C ASN A 24 35.99 2.79 8.47
N GLY A 25 35.85 1.63 9.11
CA GLY A 25 34.99 1.44 10.28
C GLY A 25 33.51 1.17 9.97
N LYS A 26 33.04 1.32 8.72
CA LYS A 26 31.62 1.12 8.34
C LYS A 26 31.29 -0.28 7.80
N ALA A 27 32.20 -1.24 7.96
CA ALA A 27 32.00 -2.59 7.43
C ALA A 27 30.79 -3.32 8.05
N ASN A 28 30.60 -3.18 9.37
CA ASN A 28 29.46 -3.79 10.07
C ASN A 28 28.15 -3.12 9.70
N THR A 29 28.11 -1.78 9.65
CA THR A 29 26.96 -1.00 9.18
C THR A 29 26.56 -1.41 7.78
N LYS A 30 27.53 -1.51 6.86
CA LYS A 30 27.30 -1.96 5.48
C LYS A 30 26.69 -3.35 5.43
N LYS A 31 27.26 -4.31 6.18
CA LYS A 31 26.75 -5.69 6.21
C LYS A 31 25.31 -5.74 6.74
N LEU A 32 25.03 -4.98 7.80
CA LEU A 32 23.70 -4.92 8.38
C LEU A 32 22.69 -4.25 7.43
N LEU A 33 23.05 -3.11 6.83
CA LEU A 33 22.21 -2.41 5.86
C LEU A 33 21.89 -3.29 4.65
N HIS A 34 22.84 -4.11 4.21
CA HIS A 34 22.60 -5.09 3.16
C HIS A 34 21.54 -6.13 3.58
N SER A 35 21.62 -6.67 4.79
CA SER A 35 20.57 -7.56 5.32
C SER A 35 19.20 -6.87 5.40
N TYR A 36 19.16 -5.59 5.80
CA TYR A 36 17.93 -4.78 5.79
C TYR A 36 17.38 -4.58 4.39
N ALA A 37 18.24 -4.31 3.40
CA ALA A 37 17.83 -4.16 2.01
C ALA A 37 17.24 -5.47 1.46
N ARG A 38 17.89 -6.62 1.72
CA ARG A 38 17.36 -7.94 1.35
C ARG A 38 16.02 -8.22 2.01
N ALA A 39 15.92 -8.03 3.32
CA ALA A 39 14.68 -8.17 4.06
C ALA A 39 13.56 -7.30 3.48
N ALA A 40 13.85 -6.04 3.19
CA ALA A 40 12.88 -5.12 2.63
C ALA A 40 12.39 -5.54 1.24
N VAL A 41 13.28 -5.93 0.32
CA VAL A 41 12.84 -6.34 -1.03
C VAL A 41 12.15 -7.70 -1.02
N ASN A 42 12.50 -8.61 -0.11
CA ASN A 42 11.81 -9.89 0.01
C ASN A 42 10.40 -9.72 0.61
N LEU A 43 10.25 -8.82 1.60
CA LEU A 43 8.98 -8.59 2.27
C LEU A 43 8.04 -7.65 1.49
N TYR A 44 8.58 -6.70 0.73
CA TYR A 44 7.79 -5.63 0.10
C TYR A 44 7.87 -5.61 -1.43
N GLY A 45 8.81 -6.34 -2.04
CA GLY A 45 9.19 -6.24 -3.45
C GLY A 45 9.97 -4.95 -3.75
N ILE A 46 9.50 -3.82 -3.23
CA ILE A 46 10.01 -2.47 -3.48
C ILE A 46 9.95 -1.64 -2.20
N ILE A 47 11.00 -0.85 -1.96
CA ILE A 47 11.04 0.13 -0.87
C ILE A 47 11.74 1.41 -1.32
N SER A 48 11.26 2.59 -0.89
CA SER A 48 12.02 3.82 -1.15
C SER A 48 13.29 3.87 -0.30
N CYS A 49 14.34 4.52 -0.80
CA CYS A 49 15.56 4.69 -0.02
C CYS A 49 15.30 5.37 1.33
N ASN A 50 14.39 6.36 1.38
CA ASN A 50 14.04 7.06 2.61
C ASN A 50 13.33 6.15 3.62
N GLU A 51 12.34 5.35 3.19
CA GLU A 51 11.69 4.40 4.09
C GLU A 51 12.66 3.36 4.64
N LEU A 52 13.62 2.88 3.83
CA LEU A 52 14.64 1.95 4.31
C LEU A 52 15.55 2.60 5.35
N ILE A 53 15.94 3.86 5.14
CA ILE A 53 16.71 4.65 6.12
C ILE A 53 15.93 4.78 7.42
N ASP A 54 14.64 5.14 7.34
CA ASP A 54 13.79 5.32 8.51
C ASP A 54 13.67 4.02 9.32
N ILE A 55 13.44 2.88 8.65
CA ILE A 55 13.38 1.56 9.29
C ILE A 55 14.72 1.22 9.95
N PHE A 56 15.83 1.41 9.23
CA PHE A 56 17.17 1.10 9.73
C PHE A 56 17.50 1.96 10.97
N ASN A 57 17.32 3.28 10.86
CA ASN A 57 17.65 4.26 11.89
C ASN A 57 16.75 4.13 13.13
N LYS A 58 15.49 3.72 12.96
CA LYS A 58 14.57 3.49 14.09
C LYS A 58 14.92 2.23 14.88
N GLN A 59 15.54 1.25 14.23
CA GLN A 59 15.82 -0.07 14.82
C GLN A 59 17.28 -0.26 15.27
N ASN A 60 18.18 0.67 14.95
CA ASN A 60 19.61 0.53 15.22
C ASN A 60 20.20 1.83 15.80
N ASN A 61 21.25 1.69 16.61
CA ASN A 61 21.94 2.84 17.22
C ASN A 61 22.78 3.64 16.20
N GLU A 62 23.27 2.96 15.16
CA GLU A 62 23.97 3.61 14.07
C GLU A 62 22.96 4.20 13.11
N HIS A 63 23.15 5.46 12.74
CA HIS A 63 22.35 6.13 11.75
C HIS A 63 23.07 6.15 10.40
N ILE A 64 22.27 6.00 9.34
CA ILE A 64 22.68 6.15 7.95
C ILE A 64 21.88 7.29 7.31
N ASP A 65 22.46 7.86 6.25
CA ASP A 65 21.78 8.79 5.37
C ASP A 65 21.65 8.24 3.93
N TYR A 66 21.12 9.07 3.02
CA TYR A 66 20.93 8.70 1.62
C TYR A 66 22.26 8.38 0.90
N LYS A 67 23.34 9.09 1.26
CA LYS A 67 24.66 8.88 0.68
C LYS A 67 25.24 7.55 1.12
N ASP A 68 25.04 7.18 2.38
CA ASP A 68 25.43 5.89 2.92
C ASP A 68 24.72 4.74 2.19
N ILE A 69 23.40 4.85 1.92
CA ILE A 69 22.65 3.83 1.17
C ILE A 69 23.33 3.52 -0.16
N TYR A 70 23.57 4.55 -1.00
CA TYR A 70 24.08 4.33 -2.34
C TYR A 70 25.52 3.80 -2.28
N THR A 71 26.35 4.40 -1.42
CA THR A 71 27.76 4.01 -1.23
C THR A 71 27.90 2.57 -0.75
N PHE A 72 27.06 2.14 0.19
CA PHE A 72 27.19 0.82 0.82
C PHE A 72 26.59 -0.28 -0.05
N LEU A 73 25.46 -0.02 -0.70
CA LEU A 73 24.69 -1.05 -1.39
C LEU A 73 25.06 -1.21 -2.87
N LEU A 74 25.45 -0.15 -3.59
CA LEU A 74 25.78 -0.25 -5.03
C LEU A 74 26.83 -1.34 -5.36
N PRO A 75 27.94 -1.50 -4.61
CA PRO A 75 28.89 -2.57 -4.88
C PRO A 75 28.28 -3.98 -4.72
N LEU A 76 27.28 -4.13 -3.84
CA LEU A 76 26.58 -5.38 -3.59
C LEU A 76 25.52 -5.64 -4.67
N VAL A 77 24.82 -4.60 -5.13
CA VAL A 77 23.94 -4.68 -6.31
C VAL A 77 24.68 -5.25 -7.51
N LEU A 78 25.88 -4.72 -7.82
CA LEU A 78 26.65 -5.12 -8.99
C LEU A 78 27.30 -6.50 -8.86
N LYS A 79 27.55 -6.96 -7.62
CA LYS A 79 28.22 -8.24 -7.34
C LYS A 79 27.24 -9.39 -7.19
N GLU A 80 26.15 -9.16 -6.45
CA GLU A 80 25.23 -10.21 -6.00
C GLU A 80 23.90 -10.18 -6.75
N GLY A 81 23.44 -9.00 -7.21
CA GLY A 81 22.26 -8.89 -8.08
C GLY A 81 20.93 -9.23 -7.40
N TRP A 82 20.86 -9.27 -6.07
CA TRP A 82 19.61 -9.58 -5.34
C TRP A 82 18.55 -8.47 -5.40
N TYR A 83 19.03 -7.24 -5.50
CA TYR A 83 18.22 -6.04 -5.61
C TYR A 83 19.00 -5.01 -6.41
N CYS A 84 18.33 -3.98 -6.90
CA CYS A 84 19.00 -2.86 -7.54
C CYS A 84 18.32 -1.53 -7.23
N PHE A 85 19.02 -0.43 -7.52
CA PHE A 85 18.41 0.89 -7.52
C PHE A 85 17.55 1.08 -8.77
N TYR A 86 16.38 1.64 -8.58
CA TYR A 86 15.48 2.08 -9.63
C TYR A 86 14.81 3.39 -9.20
N LYS A 87 15.11 4.50 -9.90
CA LYS A 87 14.70 5.86 -9.48
C LYS A 87 15.16 6.14 -8.03
N HIS A 88 14.24 6.37 -7.10
CA HIS A 88 14.54 6.59 -5.67
C HIS A 88 14.22 5.35 -4.80
N TYR A 89 14.12 4.18 -5.42
CA TYR A 89 13.74 2.93 -4.79
C TYR A 89 14.84 1.88 -4.89
N ILE A 90 14.76 0.89 -4.01
CA ILE A 90 15.46 -0.38 -4.08
C ILE A 90 14.41 -1.43 -4.43
N VAL A 91 14.65 -2.19 -5.50
CA VAL A 91 13.69 -3.15 -6.07
C VAL A 91 14.28 -4.56 -6.10
N HIS A 92 13.43 -5.55 -5.89
CA HIS A 92 13.76 -6.98 -5.95
C HIS A 92 14.27 -7.41 -7.34
N TYR A 93 15.09 -8.48 -7.40
CA TYR A 93 15.66 -8.98 -8.65
C TYR A 93 14.63 -9.44 -9.68
N SER A 94 13.42 -9.82 -9.22
CA SER A 94 12.30 -10.22 -10.09
C SER A 94 11.90 -9.13 -11.11
N PHE A 95 12.21 -7.86 -10.84
CA PHE A 95 11.91 -6.75 -11.75
C PHE A 95 13.02 -6.43 -12.76
N PHE A 96 14.16 -7.13 -12.73
CA PHE A 96 15.32 -6.77 -13.57
C PHE A 96 15.06 -6.97 -15.06
N THR A 97 14.12 -7.84 -15.42
CA THR A 97 13.68 -8.07 -16.80
C THR A 97 12.53 -7.16 -17.20
N ASP A 98 11.72 -6.70 -16.23
CA ASP A 98 10.62 -5.78 -16.48
C ASP A 98 10.39 -4.77 -15.33
N PHE A 99 11.03 -3.60 -15.42
CA PHE A 99 10.85 -2.48 -14.50
C PHE A 99 9.45 -1.82 -14.59
N GLU A 100 8.67 -2.08 -15.64
CA GLU A 100 7.28 -1.59 -15.72
C GLU A 100 6.41 -2.27 -14.64
N GLN A 101 6.72 -3.52 -14.30
CA GLN A 101 6.06 -4.24 -13.19
C GLN A 101 6.37 -3.61 -11.83
N ALA A 102 7.56 -3.01 -11.69
CA ALA A 102 7.90 -2.29 -10.46
C ALA A 102 7.06 -1.01 -10.31
N ASP A 103 6.82 -0.30 -11.42
CA ASP A 103 5.94 0.87 -11.44
C ASP A 103 4.48 0.46 -11.16
N TYR A 104 4.00 -0.64 -11.73
CA TYR A 104 2.66 -1.19 -11.44
C TYR A 104 2.47 -1.57 -9.96
N LEU A 105 3.46 -2.23 -9.35
CA LEU A 105 3.40 -2.57 -7.94
C LEU A 105 3.36 -1.32 -7.05
N LEU A 106 4.10 -0.26 -7.40
CA LEU A 106 4.04 1.02 -6.68
C LEU A 106 2.65 1.66 -6.74
N GLU A 107 1.96 1.58 -7.87
CA GLU A 107 0.58 2.04 -8.01
C GLU A 107 -0.38 1.25 -7.10
N ILE A 108 -0.29 -0.08 -7.09
CA ILE A 108 -1.12 -0.94 -6.22
C ILE A 108 -0.86 -0.66 -4.74
N GLN A 109 0.41 -0.41 -4.38
CA GLN A 109 0.84 -0.12 -3.02
C GLN A 109 0.46 1.29 -2.57
N SER A 110 -0.02 2.15 -3.46
CA SER A 110 -0.39 3.53 -3.12
C SER A 110 -1.42 3.55 -2.00
N GLU A 111 -1.29 4.53 -1.10
CA GLU A 111 -2.16 4.75 0.07
C GLU A 111 -2.18 3.64 1.14
N LYS A 112 -1.58 2.47 0.89
CA LYS A 112 -1.51 1.39 1.88
C LYS A 112 -0.44 1.65 2.96
N PRO A 113 -0.73 1.35 4.24
CA PRO A 113 0.29 1.37 5.29
C PRO A 113 1.32 0.25 5.07
N ARG A 114 2.52 0.43 5.61
CA ARG A 114 3.60 -0.57 5.53
C ARG A 114 3.68 -1.38 6.81
N TYR A 115 3.77 -2.70 6.68
CA TYR A 115 4.04 -3.59 7.80
C TYR A 115 5.51 -3.46 8.22
N ILE A 116 5.79 -3.03 9.44
CA ILE A 116 7.16 -2.88 9.96
C ILE A 116 7.28 -3.77 11.22
N PRO A 117 7.83 -4.99 11.09
CA PRO A 117 8.05 -5.86 12.25
C PRO A 117 9.19 -5.34 13.14
N ASP A 118 9.37 -5.98 14.30
CA ASP A 118 10.53 -5.74 15.15
C ASP A 118 11.83 -6.12 14.43
N ARG A 119 12.97 -5.65 14.96
CA ARG A 119 14.29 -5.83 14.34
C ARG A 119 14.65 -7.30 14.07
N SER A 120 14.42 -8.19 15.04
CA SER A 120 14.78 -9.60 14.90
C SER A 120 13.94 -10.26 13.80
N THR A 121 12.63 -10.02 13.81
CA THR A 121 11.71 -10.55 12.81
C THR A 121 11.99 -9.96 11.42
N PHE A 122 12.24 -8.66 11.32
CA PHE A 122 12.58 -8.03 10.03
C PHE A 122 13.81 -8.68 9.39
N LEU A 123 14.85 -8.95 10.17
CA LEU A 123 16.08 -9.56 9.66
C LEU A 123 15.92 -11.03 9.23
N GLN A 124 14.88 -11.74 9.67
CA GLN A 124 14.60 -13.10 9.17
C GLN A 124 14.24 -13.09 7.68
N TYR A 125 13.51 -12.07 7.23
CA TYR A 125 13.17 -11.88 5.81
C TYR A 125 14.38 -11.63 4.90
N ALA A 126 15.59 -11.46 5.43
CA ALA A 126 16.79 -11.43 4.59
C ALA A 126 17.04 -12.77 3.87
N ASP A 127 16.50 -13.86 4.41
CA ASP A 127 16.33 -15.14 3.72
C ASP A 127 15.05 -15.11 2.87
N GLU A 128 15.15 -15.42 1.57
CA GLU A 128 13.95 -15.45 0.70
C GLU A 128 13.02 -16.61 0.99
N TYR A 129 13.53 -17.67 1.64
CA TYR A 129 12.74 -18.85 1.99
C TYR A 129 12.06 -18.73 3.36
N TYR A 130 12.28 -17.62 4.07
CA TYR A 130 11.63 -17.39 5.36
C TYR A 130 10.14 -17.13 5.18
N THR A 131 9.31 -17.89 5.89
CA THR A 131 7.88 -17.67 6.05
C THR A 131 7.57 -17.40 7.52
N ASP A 132 6.63 -16.49 7.80
CA ASP A 132 6.21 -16.17 9.17
C ASP A 132 5.05 -17.05 9.67
N ASN A 133 4.64 -18.01 8.85
CA ASN A 133 3.57 -18.95 9.11
C ASN A 133 3.82 -20.28 8.39
N ASP A 134 3.09 -21.32 8.81
CA ASP A 134 3.21 -22.67 8.27
C ASP A 134 2.17 -22.97 7.17
N ASN A 135 1.44 -21.98 6.65
CA ASN A 135 0.30 -22.24 5.76
C ASN A 135 0.71 -22.97 4.47
N LEU A 136 1.77 -22.50 3.81
CA LEU A 136 2.31 -23.14 2.59
C LEU A 136 2.86 -24.54 2.90
N LEU A 137 3.54 -24.70 4.03
CA LEU A 137 4.05 -26.01 4.47
C LEU A 137 2.89 -26.99 4.73
N ASN A 138 1.82 -26.54 5.37
CA ASN A 138 0.64 -27.35 5.64
C ASN A 138 -0.03 -27.81 4.34
N ILE A 139 -0.13 -26.92 3.34
CA ILE A 139 -0.62 -27.28 1.99
C ILE A 139 0.27 -28.36 1.38
N TYR A 140 1.60 -28.15 1.40
CA TYR A 140 2.55 -29.11 0.84
C TYR A 140 2.47 -30.49 1.50
N LEU A 141 2.36 -30.53 2.84
CA LEU A 141 2.23 -31.77 3.60
C LEU A 141 0.91 -32.47 3.27
N TYR A 142 -0.20 -31.74 3.22
CA TYR A 142 -1.51 -32.29 2.86
C TYR A 142 -1.48 -32.96 1.48
N ILE A 143 -1.07 -32.23 0.43
CA ILE A 143 -1.05 -32.82 -0.93
C ILE A 143 -0.04 -33.97 -1.03
N SER A 144 1.08 -33.90 -0.31
CA SER A 144 2.09 -34.96 -0.30
C SER A 144 1.60 -36.24 0.38
N ASP A 145 0.84 -36.11 1.47
CA ASP A 145 0.33 -37.24 2.24
C ASP A 145 -0.86 -37.89 1.53
N HIS A 146 -1.69 -37.11 0.83
CA HIS A 146 -2.85 -37.61 0.09
C HIS A 146 -2.51 -38.17 -1.30
N PHE A 147 -1.61 -37.52 -2.04
CA PHE A 147 -1.32 -37.86 -3.45
C PHE A 147 0.10 -38.40 -3.68
N GLY A 148 0.91 -38.48 -2.62
CA GLY A 148 2.28 -38.97 -2.66
C GLY A 148 3.31 -37.91 -3.07
N ARG A 149 4.58 -38.19 -2.75
CA ARG A 149 5.70 -37.28 -3.04
C ARG A 149 6.27 -37.53 -4.42
N THR A 150 5.58 -37.01 -5.44
CA THR A 150 6.02 -37.11 -6.84
C THR A 150 6.43 -35.75 -7.40
N LYS A 151 7.20 -35.76 -8.50
CA LYS A 151 7.54 -34.53 -9.23
C LYS A 151 6.29 -33.75 -9.66
N HIS A 152 5.22 -34.47 -10.01
CA HIS A 152 3.97 -33.84 -10.46
C HIS A 152 3.26 -33.10 -9.31
N ILE A 153 3.21 -33.70 -8.11
CA ILE A 153 2.65 -33.04 -6.92
C ILE A 153 3.46 -31.81 -6.53
N TYR A 154 4.78 -31.88 -6.63
CA TYR A 154 5.64 -30.70 -6.42
C TYR A 154 5.37 -29.58 -7.44
N GLN A 155 5.06 -29.91 -8.70
CA GLN A 155 4.67 -28.91 -9.70
C GLN A 155 3.33 -28.24 -9.33
N ILE A 156 2.34 -29.04 -8.91
CA ILE A 156 1.05 -28.52 -8.44
C ILE A 156 1.25 -27.61 -7.22
N PHE A 157 2.13 -28.00 -6.28
CA PHE A 157 2.48 -27.17 -5.13
C PHE A 157 3.02 -25.80 -5.54
N ASN A 158 3.98 -25.76 -6.47
CA ASN A 158 4.56 -24.50 -6.94
C ASN A 158 3.50 -23.62 -7.62
N GLU A 159 2.57 -24.20 -8.38
CA GLU A 159 1.45 -23.43 -8.95
C GLU A 159 0.53 -22.85 -7.87
N ILE A 160 0.27 -23.58 -6.79
CA ILE A 160 -0.49 -23.08 -5.64
C ILE A 160 0.26 -21.95 -4.94
N GLU A 161 1.55 -22.10 -4.74
CA GLU A 161 2.42 -21.10 -4.14
C GLU A 161 2.41 -19.80 -4.97
N GLU A 162 2.59 -19.92 -6.29
CA GLU A 162 2.48 -18.81 -7.24
C GLU A 162 1.09 -18.16 -7.23
N TYR A 163 0.03 -18.96 -7.17
CA TYR A 163 -1.35 -18.47 -7.05
C TYR A 163 -1.58 -17.69 -5.76
N ILE A 164 -1.04 -18.17 -4.63
CA ILE A 164 -1.15 -17.52 -3.32
C ILE A 164 -0.39 -16.19 -3.32
N MET A 165 0.82 -16.17 -3.88
CA MET A 165 1.70 -15.00 -3.82
C MET A 165 1.38 -13.93 -4.86
N TYR A 166 0.94 -14.30 -6.07
CA TYR A 166 0.91 -13.39 -7.21
C TYR A 166 -0.43 -13.28 -7.95
N SER A 167 -1.34 -14.24 -7.81
CA SER A 167 -2.63 -14.18 -8.54
C SER A 167 -3.71 -13.45 -7.74
N ASN A 168 -4.49 -12.61 -8.41
CA ASN A 168 -5.75 -12.06 -7.90
C ASN A 168 -6.98 -12.65 -8.61
N ASP A 169 -6.79 -13.58 -9.54
CA ASP A 169 -7.87 -14.14 -10.36
C ASP A 169 -8.48 -15.40 -9.74
N ILE A 170 -9.72 -15.72 -10.13
CA ILE A 170 -10.39 -16.98 -9.74
C ILE A 170 -10.01 -18.12 -10.72
N GLY A 171 -9.50 -17.76 -11.90
CA GLY A 171 -9.12 -18.71 -12.95
C GLY A 171 -7.99 -19.64 -12.51
N GLY A 172 -6.93 -19.11 -11.90
CA GLY A 172 -5.80 -19.89 -11.41
C GLY A 172 -6.19 -20.93 -10.36
N LEU A 173 -7.11 -20.60 -9.46
CA LEU A 173 -7.64 -21.60 -8.52
C LEU A 173 -8.43 -22.69 -9.24
N THR A 174 -9.22 -22.32 -10.26
CA THR A 174 -10.00 -23.28 -11.04
C THR A 174 -9.12 -24.28 -11.75
N ASP A 175 -8.02 -23.83 -12.35
CA ASP A 175 -7.06 -24.68 -13.04
C ASP A 175 -6.33 -25.64 -12.08
N ILE A 176 -5.97 -25.15 -10.89
CA ILE A 176 -5.40 -25.98 -9.80
C ILE A 176 -6.42 -27.04 -9.36
N LEU A 177 -7.66 -26.64 -9.13
CA LEU A 177 -8.72 -27.54 -8.68
C LEU A 177 -9.02 -28.62 -9.72
N GLN A 178 -9.05 -28.30 -11.01
CA GLN A 178 -9.23 -29.32 -12.05
C GLN A 178 -8.13 -30.40 -12.00
N LYS A 179 -6.86 -30.00 -11.80
CA LYS A 179 -5.74 -30.97 -11.70
C LYS A 179 -5.88 -31.90 -10.50
N ILE A 180 -6.47 -31.42 -9.41
CA ILE A 180 -6.66 -32.16 -8.15
C ILE A 180 -7.97 -32.96 -8.15
N ASP A 181 -9.03 -32.46 -8.79
CA ASP A 181 -10.33 -33.12 -8.96
C ASP A 181 -10.16 -34.49 -9.64
N PHE A 182 -9.25 -34.59 -10.62
CA PHE A 182 -8.88 -35.88 -11.22
C PHE A 182 -8.19 -36.87 -10.26
N MET A 183 -7.81 -36.45 -9.05
CA MET A 183 -7.11 -37.27 -8.05
C MET A 183 -7.97 -37.58 -6.80
N VAL A 184 -9.18 -37.01 -6.70
CA VAL A 184 -10.01 -37.06 -5.49
C VAL A 184 -11.42 -37.57 -5.82
N ASP A 185 -11.89 -38.58 -5.07
CA ASP A 185 -13.24 -39.14 -5.23
C ASP A 185 -14.29 -38.56 -4.24
N ASP A 186 -13.88 -37.67 -3.32
CA ASP A 186 -14.71 -37.13 -2.23
C ASP A 186 -14.82 -35.60 -2.29
N GLU A 187 -16.03 -35.08 -2.53
CA GLU A 187 -16.33 -33.65 -2.55
C GLU A 187 -15.92 -32.93 -1.26
N LYS A 188 -15.95 -33.61 -0.11
CA LYS A 188 -15.54 -33.00 1.16
C LYS A 188 -14.03 -32.70 1.20
N GLN A 189 -13.21 -33.57 0.62
CA GLN A 189 -11.76 -33.35 0.55
C GLN A 189 -11.43 -32.14 -0.34
N ILE A 190 -12.17 -31.97 -1.44
CA ILE A 190 -12.05 -30.79 -2.30
C ILE A 190 -12.39 -29.52 -1.52
N GLN A 191 -13.47 -29.53 -0.73
CA GLN A 191 -13.85 -28.38 0.08
C GLN A 191 -12.82 -28.04 1.16
N ASP A 192 -12.30 -29.05 1.87
CA ASP A 192 -11.26 -28.86 2.89
C ASP A 192 -9.98 -28.27 2.26
N PHE A 193 -9.63 -28.71 1.06
CA PHE A 193 -8.50 -28.19 0.30
C PHE A 193 -8.69 -26.74 -0.16
N ILE A 194 -9.88 -26.39 -0.67
CA ILE A 194 -10.25 -25.01 -1.01
C ILE A 194 -10.12 -24.10 0.21
N ASN A 195 -10.61 -24.54 1.37
CA ASN A 195 -10.54 -23.78 2.61
C ASN A 195 -9.07 -23.54 3.01
N MET A 196 -8.22 -24.58 2.93
CA MET A 196 -6.80 -24.46 3.25
C MET A 196 -6.06 -23.48 2.33
N ILE A 197 -6.32 -23.51 1.01
CA ILE A 197 -5.76 -22.52 0.07
C ILE A 197 -6.26 -21.11 0.40
N THR A 198 -7.55 -20.97 0.68
CA THR A 198 -8.17 -19.68 0.99
C THR A 198 -7.58 -19.08 2.26
N ASP A 199 -7.42 -19.90 3.31
CA ASP A 199 -6.80 -19.51 4.56
C ASP A 199 -5.34 -19.11 4.36
N ALA A 200 -4.57 -19.89 3.59
CA ALA A 200 -3.19 -19.55 3.26
C ALA A 200 -3.10 -18.22 2.49
N LYS A 201 -3.93 -18.02 1.47
CA LYS A 201 -3.97 -16.78 0.68
C LYS A 201 -4.28 -15.56 1.54
N ASN A 202 -5.21 -15.69 2.47
CA ASN A 202 -5.64 -14.61 3.36
C ASN A 202 -4.66 -14.28 4.49
N ASN A 203 -3.80 -15.24 4.86
CA ASN A 203 -2.86 -15.13 5.97
C ASN A 203 -1.38 -15.12 5.54
N THR A 204 -1.09 -15.03 4.23
CA THR A 204 0.28 -14.89 3.71
C THR A 204 0.57 -13.43 3.41
N ARG A 205 1.76 -12.96 3.76
CA ARG A 205 2.21 -11.59 3.46
C ARG A 205 2.53 -11.46 1.98
N ILE A 206 2.03 -10.41 1.34
CA ILE A 206 2.25 -10.16 -0.09
C ILE A 206 2.77 -8.74 -0.35
N TRP A 207 3.46 -8.57 -1.48
CA TRP A 207 4.08 -7.30 -1.84
C TRP A 207 3.04 -6.21 -2.08
N GLU A 208 1.93 -6.53 -2.74
CA GLU A 208 0.82 -5.62 -3.04
C GLU A 208 0.28 -4.94 -1.78
N ASN A 209 0.43 -5.58 -0.62
CA ASN A 209 -0.04 -5.10 0.68
C ASN A 209 1.10 -4.56 1.56
N LYS A 210 2.25 -4.21 0.97
CA LYS A 210 3.46 -3.73 1.69
C LYS A 210 3.82 -4.63 2.88
N GLY A 211 3.76 -5.95 2.67
CA GLY A 211 4.13 -6.94 3.67
C GLY A 211 3.05 -7.23 4.71
N TYR A 212 1.83 -6.69 4.59
CA TYR A 212 0.68 -7.18 5.37
C TYR A 212 0.05 -8.41 4.71
N THR A 213 -0.58 -9.26 5.52
CA THR A 213 -1.52 -10.26 4.99
C THR A 213 -2.83 -9.56 4.53
N PRO A 214 -3.61 -10.16 3.62
CA PRO A 214 -4.92 -9.64 3.26
C PRO A 214 -5.86 -9.40 4.45
N ILE A 215 -5.89 -10.31 5.44
CA ILE A 215 -6.70 -10.13 6.66
C ILE A 215 -6.21 -8.95 7.50
N GLU A 216 -4.91 -8.88 7.79
CA GLU A 216 -4.33 -7.79 8.58
C GLU A 216 -4.63 -6.43 7.95
N LEU A 217 -4.43 -6.31 6.63
CA LEU A 217 -4.69 -5.06 5.92
C LEU A 217 -6.18 -4.72 5.92
N CYS A 218 -7.06 -5.70 5.70
CA CYS A 218 -8.51 -5.51 5.74
C CYS A 218 -8.96 -4.94 7.09
N ASP A 219 -8.44 -5.46 8.20
CA ASP A 219 -8.79 -4.98 9.53
C ASP A 219 -8.25 -3.58 9.81
N ILE A 220 -7.02 -3.27 9.37
CA ILE A 220 -6.47 -1.91 9.45
C ILE A 220 -7.34 -0.93 8.66
N MET A 221 -7.73 -1.28 7.43
CA MET A 221 -8.57 -0.43 6.58
C MET A 221 -9.98 -0.26 7.17
N LYS A 222 -10.58 -1.30 7.77
CA LYS A 222 -11.85 -1.20 8.49
C LYS A 222 -11.76 -0.23 9.66
N GLU A 223 -10.70 -0.31 10.47
CA GLU A 223 -10.49 0.61 11.60
C GLU A 223 -10.25 2.06 11.13
N GLN A 224 -9.52 2.26 10.03
CA GLN A 224 -9.39 3.57 9.40
C GLN A 224 -10.74 4.10 8.91
N ASN A 225 -11.55 3.25 8.27
CA ASN A 225 -12.88 3.61 7.78
C ASN A 225 -13.88 3.89 8.92
N LYS A 226 -13.74 3.26 10.09
CA LYS A 226 -14.53 3.61 11.29
C LYS A 226 -14.19 5.01 11.83
N LYS A 227 -12.95 5.47 11.62
CA LYS A 227 -12.52 6.83 11.99
C LYS A 227 -12.96 7.89 10.97
N ILE A 228 -13.42 7.48 9.79
CA ILE A 228 -14.12 8.38 8.87
C ILE A 228 -15.47 8.69 9.49
N ILE A 229 -15.61 9.92 10.00
CA ILE A 229 -16.90 10.46 10.41
C ILE A 229 -17.80 10.40 9.17
N LYS A 230 -18.78 9.49 9.18
CA LYS A 230 -19.88 9.55 8.21
C LYS A 230 -20.56 10.89 8.47
N PHE A 231 -20.36 11.85 7.57
CA PHE A 231 -21.14 13.07 7.59
C PHE A 231 -22.61 12.66 7.74
N PRO A 232 -23.38 13.32 8.62
CA PRO A 232 -24.82 13.18 8.53
C PRO A 232 -25.16 13.54 7.09
N VAL A 233 -25.61 12.54 6.33
CA VAL A 233 -26.26 12.80 5.05
C VAL A 233 -27.44 13.65 5.47
N TYR A 234 -27.29 14.97 5.34
CA TYR A 234 -28.41 15.87 5.52
C TYR A 234 -29.43 15.31 4.55
N GLU A 235 -30.50 14.71 5.06
CA GLU A 235 -31.57 14.22 4.22
C GLU A 235 -31.94 15.41 3.37
N LYS A 236 -31.55 15.38 2.09
CA LYS A 236 -31.81 16.48 1.18
C LYS A 236 -33.32 16.62 1.25
N ARG A 237 -33.80 17.71 1.84
CA ARG A 237 -35.20 18.09 1.76
C ARG A 237 -35.56 17.92 0.29
N LYS A 238 -36.58 17.13 -0.02
CA LYS A 238 -37.02 16.99 -1.41
C LYS A 238 -37.40 18.38 -1.91
N ILE A 239 -36.55 18.98 -2.73
CA ILE A 239 -36.78 20.29 -3.34
C ILE A 239 -37.72 20.04 -4.51
N GLU A 240 -38.85 20.72 -4.55
CA GLU A 240 -39.75 20.56 -5.67
C GLU A 240 -39.17 21.21 -6.94
N ARG A 241 -39.41 20.62 -8.12
CA ARG A 241 -38.85 21.08 -9.40
C ARG A 241 -39.05 22.58 -9.69
N ASN A 242 -40.12 23.17 -9.16
CA ASN A 242 -40.47 24.58 -9.37
C ASN A 242 -40.07 25.51 -8.21
N GLU A 243 -39.58 25.00 -7.07
CA GLU A 243 -39.08 25.82 -5.97
C GLU A 243 -37.81 26.58 -6.38
N LEU A 244 -37.52 27.68 -5.69
CA LEU A 244 -36.27 28.41 -5.86
C LEU A 244 -35.10 27.53 -5.44
N CYS A 245 -34.05 27.54 -6.26
CA CYS A 245 -32.88 26.69 -6.04
C CYS A 245 -32.12 27.12 -4.77
N PRO A 246 -31.79 26.19 -3.86
CA PRO A 246 -31.15 26.53 -2.59
C PRO A 246 -29.70 27.02 -2.74
N CYS A 247 -29.11 26.90 -3.93
CA CYS A 247 -27.79 27.46 -4.22
C CYS A 247 -27.77 29.00 -4.32
N GLY A 248 -28.93 29.66 -4.17
CA GLY A 248 -29.02 31.13 -4.16
C GLY A 248 -29.02 31.77 -5.56
N SER A 249 -29.08 30.98 -6.64
CA SER A 249 -29.06 31.50 -8.01
C SER A 249 -30.31 32.29 -8.43
N GLY A 250 -31.37 32.29 -7.62
CA GLY A 250 -32.67 32.89 -7.93
C GLY A 250 -33.47 32.16 -9.02
N LYS A 251 -32.96 31.04 -9.56
CA LYS A 251 -33.63 30.23 -10.58
C LYS A 251 -34.48 29.12 -9.95
N LYS A 252 -35.46 28.60 -10.70
CA LYS A 252 -36.20 27.38 -10.31
C LYS A 252 -35.27 26.16 -10.30
N TYR A 253 -35.46 25.23 -9.36
CA TYR A 253 -34.59 24.07 -9.16
C TYR A 253 -34.34 23.25 -10.42
N LYS A 254 -35.39 22.97 -11.21
CA LYS A 254 -35.31 22.23 -12.47
C LYS A 254 -34.43 22.88 -13.55
N ASN A 255 -34.16 24.18 -13.44
CA ASN A 255 -33.35 24.96 -14.38
C ASN A 255 -31.96 25.31 -13.79
N CYS A 256 -31.60 24.71 -12.66
CA CYS A 256 -30.34 24.98 -11.98
C CYS A 256 -29.73 23.65 -11.49
N CYS A 257 -29.60 23.43 -10.17
CA CYS A 257 -28.89 22.28 -9.61
C CYS A 257 -29.45 20.91 -10.07
N SER A 258 -30.75 20.78 -10.33
CA SER A 258 -31.34 19.53 -10.85
C SER A 258 -30.65 19.04 -12.14
N VAL A 259 -30.27 19.96 -13.04
CA VAL A 259 -29.65 19.61 -14.33
C VAL A 259 -28.30 18.92 -14.14
N PHE A 260 -27.55 19.32 -13.10
CA PHE A 260 -26.24 18.76 -12.79
C PHE A 260 -26.35 17.50 -11.92
N GLU A 261 -27.32 17.45 -11.00
CA GLU A 261 -27.59 16.27 -10.17
C GLU A 261 -28.07 15.07 -10.99
N ASP A 262 -29.03 15.29 -11.90
CA ASP A 262 -29.61 14.23 -12.74
C ASP A 262 -28.55 13.57 -13.65
N LYS A 263 -27.50 14.32 -14.00
CA LYS A 263 -26.40 13.84 -14.85
C LYS A 263 -25.20 13.28 -14.07
N LYS A 264 -25.17 13.41 -12.73
CA LYS A 264 -24.00 13.09 -11.87
C LYS A 264 -22.69 13.76 -12.32
N GLU A 265 -22.75 14.85 -13.09
CA GLU A 265 -21.57 15.53 -13.66
C GLU A 265 -20.82 16.42 -12.65
N ALA A 266 -21.39 16.65 -11.46
CA ALA A 266 -20.83 17.52 -10.42
C ALA A 266 -20.51 16.74 -9.13
N GLN A 267 -19.77 15.63 -9.26
CA GLN A 267 -19.25 14.87 -8.13
C GLN A 267 -17.74 15.05 -8.07
N LEU A 268 -17.24 15.50 -6.92
CA LEU A 268 -15.80 15.46 -6.64
C LEU A 268 -15.39 13.99 -6.46
N SER A 269 -14.25 13.63 -7.03
CA SER A 269 -13.55 12.40 -6.65
C SER A 269 -13.19 12.42 -5.16
N SER A 270 -12.84 11.27 -4.60
CA SER A 270 -12.42 11.18 -3.19
C SER A 270 -11.20 12.06 -2.89
N GLU A 271 -10.29 12.22 -3.86
CA GLU A 271 -9.10 13.06 -3.77
C GLU A 271 -9.47 14.55 -3.80
N GLU A 272 -10.26 14.99 -4.79
CA GLU A 272 -10.73 16.39 -4.88
C GLU A 272 -11.58 16.79 -3.66
N CYS A 273 -12.36 15.86 -3.12
CA CYS A 273 -13.12 16.07 -1.89
C CYS A 273 -12.18 16.30 -0.70
N ARG A 274 -11.13 15.48 -0.57
CA ARG A 274 -10.12 15.64 0.47
C ARG A 274 -9.39 16.98 0.34
N GLU A 275 -8.90 17.32 -0.85
CA GLU A 275 -8.23 18.61 -1.10
C GLU A 275 -9.12 19.80 -0.75
N PHE A 276 -10.40 19.75 -1.14
CA PHE A 276 -11.37 20.78 -0.79
C PHE A 276 -11.48 20.96 0.74
N TYR A 277 -11.63 19.87 1.49
CA TYR A 277 -11.79 19.93 2.94
C TYR A 277 -10.50 20.34 3.66
N GLU A 278 -9.33 19.91 3.20
CA GLU A 278 -8.05 20.32 3.77
C GLU A 278 -7.83 21.84 3.61
N MET A 279 -8.13 22.37 2.42
CA MET A 279 -8.11 23.81 2.16
C MET A 279 -9.15 24.55 3.00
N TRP A 280 -10.36 23.99 3.10
CA TRP A 280 -11.45 24.55 3.90
C TRP A 280 -11.10 24.65 5.39
N TYR A 281 -10.52 23.61 5.98
CA TYR A 281 -10.08 23.63 7.37
C TYR A 281 -8.88 24.54 7.60
N GLY A 282 -7.98 24.66 6.62
CA GLY A 282 -6.92 25.66 6.64
C GLY A 282 -7.46 27.08 6.76
N LEU A 283 -8.49 27.41 5.97
CA LEU A 283 -9.17 28.70 6.05
C LEU A 283 -9.85 28.92 7.41
N LEU A 284 -10.58 27.93 7.92
CA LEU A 284 -11.22 28.03 9.23
C LEU A 284 -10.18 28.17 10.35
N SER A 285 -9.06 27.46 10.27
CA SER A 285 -7.94 27.59 11.21
C SER A 285 -7.40 29.02 11.24
N PHE A 286 -7.15 29.59 10.05
CA PHE A 286 -6.71 30.98 9.93
C PHE A 286 -7.70 31.98 10.55
N VAL A 287 -9.00 31.83 10.26
CA VAL A 287 -10.04 32.70 10.82
C VAL A 287 -10.14 32.55 12.34
N ASN A 288 -10.08 31.31 12.84
CA ASN A 288 -10.13 31.02 14.26
C ASN A 288 -8.97 31.69 15.01
N ASP A 289 -7.75 31.60 14.47
CA ASP A 289 -6.55 32.18 15.06
C ASP A 289 -6.60 33.73 15.00
N LYS A 290 -7.04 34.30 13.88
CA LYS A 290 -7.12 35.75 13.67
C LYS A 290 -8.19 36.42 14.53
N LYS A 291 -9.31 35.77 14.80
CA LYS A 291 -10.44 36.30 15.59
C LYS A 291 -10.53 35.71 17.00
N ASN A 292 -9.64 34.77 17.34
CA ASN A 292 -9.59 34.05 18.62
C ASN A 292 -10.96 33.49 19.05
N ILE A 293 -11.63 32.76 18.15
CA ILE A 293 -13.03 32.35 18.29
C ILE A 293 -13.15 31.15 19.24
N LEU A 294 -12.31 30.14 19.03
CA LEU A 294 -12.23 28.93 19.84
C LEU A 294 -10.85 28.84 20.48
N ASN A 295 -10.81 28.44 21.75
CA ASN A 295 -9.57 28.11 22.45
C ASN A 295 -9.07 26.70 22.10
N ILE A 296 -9.10 26.34 20.80
CA ILE A 296 -8.69 25.04 20.26
C ILE A 296 -8.10 25.28 18.87
N ARG A 297 -6.97 24.65 18.57
CA ARG A 297 -6.32 24.72 17.25
C ARG A 297 -7.04 23.82 16.25
N ILE A 298 -7.46 24.37 15.11
CA ILE A 298 -8.07 23.63 14.00
C ILE A 298 -6.94 23.08 13.11
N THR A 299 -6.85 21.76 12.98
CA THR A 299 -5.89 21.12 12.05
C THR A 299 -6.46 21.11 10.64
N THR A 300 -5.62 20.92 9.62
CA THR A 300 -6.06 20.86 8.21
C THR A 300 -6.45 19.46 7.77
N ASP A 301 -6.23 18.43 8.60
CA ASP A 301 -6.46 17.04 8.23
C ASP A 301 -7.94 16.76 7.94
N TYR A 302 -8.20 15.96 6.91
CA TYR A 302 -9.52 15.39 6.66
C TYR A 302 -9.50 13.87 6.95
N PRO A 303 -10.37 13.37 7.85
CA PRO A 303 -11.37 14.11 8.63
C PRO A 303 -10.75 14.93 9.78
N ASN A 304 -11.40 16.05 10.14
CA ASN A 304 -10.96 16.89 11.25
C ASN A 304 -11.46 16.33 12.59
N ASN A 305 -10.62 16.39 13.62
CA ASN A 305 -10.99 15.92 14.97
C ASN A 305 -11.93 16.88 15.73
N ILE A 306 -12.20 18.07 15.18
CA ILE A 306 -13.07 19.07 15.79
C ILE A 306 -14.51 18.88 15.33
N ASN A 307 -15.42 18.77 16.29
CA ASN A 307 -16.86 18.69 16.05
C ASN A 307 -17.38 19.87 15.22
N ASP A 308 -18.20 19.57 14.21
CA ASP A 308 -18.88 20.51 13.32
C ASP A 308 -19.59 21.67 14.01
N VAL A 309 -20.17 21.48 15.20
CA VAL A 309 -20.82 22.57 15.95
C VAL A 309 -19.82 23.67 16.32
N LYS A 310 -18.56 23.31 16.60
CA LYS A 310 -17.49 24.27 16.89
C LYS A 310 -17.00 24.93 15.61
N LEU A 311 -16.77 24.15 14.55
CA LEU A 311 -16.35 24.67 13.24
C LEU A 311 -17.38 25.63 12.65
N HIS A 312 -18.67 25.35 12.86
CA HIS A 312 -19.76 26.22 12.43
C HIS A 312 -19.65 27.63 13.02
N LYS A 313 -19.30 27.76 14.31
CA LYS A 313 -19.10 29.09 14.95
C LYS A 313 -18.00 29.90 14.25
N VAL A 314 -16.90 29.25 13.89
CA VAL A 314 -15.78 29.88 13.18
C VAL A 314 -16.20 30.30 11.78
N ARG A 315 -16.95 29.42 11.10
CA ARG A 315 -17.52 29.71 9.79
C ARG A 315 -18.50 30.89 9.86
N GLU A 316 -19.41 30.98 10.81
CA GLU A 316 -20.35 32.11 10.86
C GLU A 316 -19.64 33.47 11.01
N VAL A 317 -18.52 33.49 11.74
CA VAL A 317 -17.65 34.68 11.80
C VAL A 317 -17.03 34.98 10.46
N LEU A 318 -16.53 33.97 9.74
CA LEU A 318 -16.00 34.14 8.38
C LEU A 318 -17.05 34.73 7.41
N TRP A 319 -18.28 34.21 7.42
CA TRP A 319 -19.36 34.69 6.55
C TRP A 319 -19.80 36.11 6.89
N SER A 320 -19.72 36.48 8.16
CA SER A 320 -20.05 37.84 8.63
C SER A 320 -18.91 38.84 8.41
N ASN A 321 -17.69 38.37 8.09
CA ASN A 321 -16.48 39.17 7.93
C ASN A 321 -15.70 38.67 6.69
N PRO A 322 -16.27 38.74 5.48
CA PRO A 322 -15.66 38.19 4.27
C PRO A 322 -14.32 38.85 3.92
N GLU A 323 -14.06 40.07 4.42
CA GLU A 323 -12.78 40.78 4.27
C GLU A 323 -11.61 40.15 5.03
N LEU A 324 -11.85 39.11 5.83
CA LEU A 324 -10.78 38.39 6.51
C LEU A 324 -9.89 37.59 5.57
N ILE A 325 -10.41 37.26 4.38
CA ILE A 325 -9.79 36.41 3.36
C ILE A 325 -9.33 37.25 2.18
#